data_AF-A0A1F7U796-F1
#
_entry.id   AF-A0A1F7U796-F1
#
_cell.length_a   1.000
_cell.length_b   1.000
_cell.length_c   1.000
_cell.angle_alpha   90.00
_cell.angle_beta   90.00
_cell.angle_gamma   90.00
#
_symmetry.space_group_name_H-M   'P 1'
#
loop_
_entity.id
_entity.type
_entity.pdbx_description
1 polymer ?
#
loop_
_entity_poly.entity_id
_entity_poly.type
_entity_poly.pdbx_seq_one_letter_code
_entity_poly.pdbx_strand_id
1 'polypeptide(L)'
;MDVGATASGRTTLRYVLNFAKLEIEQAVLCQAGAIKAVGYIDLLPILAGRYSQARTDKVSGDLLPKDLAVGQKWLVSYDTTAIFGGTGPSAATAGIISRIQIKNEVIGQEQIKVMAGSYEALRIRVTTISAEFLPGISVPRKTDTGVYYQWWAKGVGLVRQADENDKTVFEAMEAR
;
A
#
# COMPACT_ATOMS: atom_id res chain seq x y z
N MET A 1 -10.29 7.97 13.40
CA MET A 1 -10.53 6.54 13.10
C MET A 1 -9.80 5.75 14.18
N ASP A 2 -10.46 4.94 15.02
CA ASP A 2 -9.79 4.30 16.17
C ASP A 2 -9.55 2.82 15.89
N VAL A 3 -8.41 2.52 15.27
CA VAL A 3 -7.87 1.16 15.19
C VAL A 3 -7.05 0.96 16.47
N GLY A 4 -7.70 0.96 17.63
CA GLY A 4 -7.04 0.90 18.95
C GLY A 4 -5.85 1.87 19.11
N ALA A 5 -5.94 3.07 18.53
CA ALA A 5 -4.83 4.00 18.31
C ALA A 5 -4.89 5.16 19.31
N THR A 6 -5.13 4.86 20.59
CA THR A 6 -4.97 5.82 21.68
C THR A 6 -3.55 5.81 22.26
N ALA A 7 -2.70 4.84 21.89
CA ALA A 7 -1.29 4.80 22.25
C ALA A 7 -0.40 4.97 21.00
N SER A 8 0.57 5.87 21.09
CA SER A 8 1.75 5.84 20.22
C SER A 8 2.40 4.46 20.32
N GLY A 9 2.41 3.70 19.22
CA GLY A 9 2.82 2.30 19.23
C GLY A 9 3.06 1.76 17.84
N ARG A 10 3.95 0.77 17.74
CA ARG A 10 4.16 -0.01 16.53
C ARG A 10 3.18 -1.19 16.54
N THR A 11 2.48 -1.39 15.44
CA THR A 11 1.57 -2.53 15.25
C THR A 11 1.73 -3.08 13.84
N THR A 12 1.08 -4.21 13.56
CA THR A 12 1.14 -4.89 12.27
C THR A 12 -0.26 -5.02 11.70
N LEU A 13 -0.47 -4.52 10.49
CA LEU A 13 -1.64 -4.84 9.68
C LEU A 13 -1.34 -6.17 8.97
N ARG A 14 -2.24 -7.13 9.10
CA ARG A 14 -2.08 -8.47 8.49
C ARG A 14 -3.21 -8.68 7.49
N TYR A 15 -2.86 -8.98 6.26
CA TYR A 15 -3.77 -9.21 5.14
C TYR A 15 -3.68 -10.67 4.72
N VAL A 16 -4.82 -11.34 4.55
CA VAL A 16 -4.88 -12.73 4.10
C VAL A 16 -5.50 -12.77 2.71
N LEU A 17 -4.73 -13.17 1.71
CA LEU A 17 -5.07 -13.21 0.29
C LEU A 17 -5.35 -14.66 -0.11
N ASN A 18 -6.62 -15.07 -0.02
CA ASN A 18 -6.97 -16.49 -0.05
C ASN A 18 -6.87 -17.17 -1.42
N PHE A 19 -6.98 -16.44 -2.53
CA PHE A 19 -6.74 -17.03 -3.85
C PHE A 19 -5.30 -17.53 -4.04
N ALA A 20 -4.36 -16.99 -3.25
CA ALA A 20 -2.96 -17.39 -3.25
C ALA A 20 -2.53 -18.08 -1.94
N LYS A 21 -3.44 -18.25 -0.97
CA LYS A 21 -3.11 -18.61 0.43
C LYS A 21 -1.93 -17.79 0.97
N LEU A 22 -1.86 -16.52 0.58
CA LEU A 22 -0.74 -15.65 0.88
C LEU A 22 -1.11 -14.73 2.04
N GLU A 23 -0.24 -14.64 3.02
CA GLU A 23 -0.36 -13.72 4.12
C GLU A 23 0.67 -12.61 3.98
N ILE A 24 0.21 -11.37 4.14
CA ILE A 24 1.04 -10.19 4.02
C ILE A 24 0.93 -9.37 5.29
N GLU A 25 2.06 -9.07 5.90
CA GLU A 25 2.15 -8.24 7.09
C GLU A 25 2.78 -6.90 6.76
N GLN A 26 2.12 -5.81 7.12
CA GLN A 26 2.63 -4.46 7.03
C GLN A 26 2.81 -3.87 8.43
N ALA A 27 4.06 -3.61 8.80
CA ALA A 27 4.36 -2.85 10.00
C ALA A 27 3.91 -1.38 9.82
N VAL A 28 3.19 -0.86 10.81
CA VAL A 28 2.70 0.52 10.86
C VAL A 28 2.95 1.15 12.22
N LEU A 29 2.96 2.48 12.25
CA LEU A 29 3.02 3.29 13.46
C LEU A 29 1.72 4.05 13.62
N CYS A 30 1.10 3.93 14.79
CA CYS A 30 0.00 4.80 15.19
C CYS A 30 0.60 6.05 15.84
N GLN A 31 0.41 7.22 15.24
CA GLN A 31 0.95 8.48 15.75
C GLN A 31 -0.08 9.61 15.58
N ALA A 32 -0.46 10.24 16.69
CA ALA A 32 -1.43 11.34 16.71
C ALA A 32 -2.75 11.01 15.97
N GLY A 33 -3.22 9.76 16.11
CA GLY A 33 -4.43 9.24 15.46
C GLY A 33 -4.29 8.90 13.97
N ALA A 34 -3.14 9.17 13.35
CA ALA A 34 -2.83 8.76 11.98
C ALA A 34 -2.07 7.43 11.98
N ILE A 35 -2.20 6.68 10.89
CA ILE A 35 -1.44 5.47 10.63
C ILE A 35 -0.33 5.82 9.64
N LYS A 36 0.92 5.57 10.02
CA LYS A 36 2.10 5.74 9.17
C LYS A 36 2.65 4.39 8.77
N ALA A 37 2.98 4.21 7.49
CA ALA A 37 3.65 3.00 7.05
C ALA A 37 5.12 3.00 7.48
N VAL A 38 5.63 1.85 7.91
CA VAL A 38 7.07 1.67 8.18
C VAL A 38 7.82 1.25 6.91
N GLY A 39 7.13 0.61 5.98
CA GLY A 39 7.69 0.15 4.72
C GLY A 39 6.65 0.14 3.61
N TYR A 40 7.13 0.20 2.37
CA TYR A 40 6.32 -0.01 1.19
C TYR A 40 6.05 -1.49 0.98
N ILE A 41 4.78 -1.83 0.71
CA ILE A 41 4.37 -3.14 0.24
C ILE A 41 3.45 -2.90 -0.95
N ASP A 42 3.85 -3.38 -2.12
CA ASP A 42 2.97 -3.41 -3.28
C ASP A 42 2.28 -4.76 -3.36
N LEU A 43 0.97 -4.78 -3.08
CA LEU A 43 0.19 -6.01 -3.13
C LEU A 43 0.00 -6.49 -4.57
N LEU A 44 -0.05 -5.60 -5.56
CA LEU A 44 -0.43 -5.96 -6.94
C LEU A 44 0.61 -6.85 -7.65
N PRO A 45 1.91 -6.51 -7.70
CA PRO A 45 2.96 -7.35 -8.26
C PRO A 45 3.14 -8.67 -7.51
N ILE A 46 3.03 -8.65 -6.17
CA ILE A 46 3.12 -9.85 -5.34
C ILE A 46 2.03 -10.86 -5.77
N LEU A 47 0.81 -10.36 -6.01
CA LEU A 47 -0.31 -11.18 -6.46
C LEU A 47 -0.18 -11.68 -7.90
N ALA A 48 0.60 -10.98 -8.73
CA ALA A 48 1.00 -11.44 -10.06
C ALA A 48 2.20 -12.42 -10.05
N GLY A 49 2.65 -12.86 -8.87
CA GLY A 49 3.79 -13.77 -8.71
C GLY A 49 5.16 -13.11 -8.96
N ARG A 50 5.21 -11.77 -8.99
CA ARG A 50 6.45 -11.01 -9.20
C ARG A 50 6.99 -10.57 -7.85
N TYR A 51 8.13 -11.15 -7.46
CA TYR A 51 8.83 -10.80 -6.24
C TYR A 51 10.07 -9.98 -6.57
N SER A 52 10.20 -8.79 -5.97
CA SER A 52 11.47 -8.07 -5.89
C SER A 52 11.77 -7.79 -4.42
N GLN A 53 13.00 -8.10 -3.99
CA GLN A 53 13.46 -7.67 -2.67
C GLN A 53 13.83 -6.19 -2.78
N ALA A 54 12.93 -5.34 -2.31
CA ALA A 54 13.16 -3.91 -2.18
C ALA A 54 13.23 -3.52 -0.70
N ARG A 55 14.29 -2.81 -0.33
CA ARG A 55 14.37 -2.17 0.99
C ARG A 55 13.68 -0.82 0.91
N THR A 56 12.79 -0.51 1.85
CA THR A 56 12.29 0.86 2.00
C THR A 56 13.31 1.67 2.78
N ASP A 57 13.86 2.71 2.16
CA ASP A 57 14.86 3.60 2.77
C ASP A 57 14.19 4.77 3.48
N LYS A 58 13.06 5.26 2.93
CA LYS A 58 12.32 6.39 3.50
C LYS A 58 10.83 6.27 3.24
N VAL A 59 10.04 6.69 4.23
CA VAL A 59 8.59 6.91 4.11
C VAL A 59 8.26 8.35 4.48
N SER A 60 7.32 8.97 3.79
CA SER A 60 6.77 10.28 4.13
C SER A 60 5.27 10.35 3.84
N GLY A 61 4.55 11.12 4.66
CA GLY A 61 3.09 11.15 4.66
C GLY A 61 2.46 10.12 5.60
N ASP A 62 1.14 10.09 5.63
CA ASP A 62 0.35 9.16 6.44
C ASP A 62 -0.27 8.10 5.53
N LEU A 63 -0.10 6.81 5.86
CA LEU A 63 -0.81 5.72 5.19
C LEU A 63 -2.32 6.00 5.25
N LEU A 64 -2.81 6.33 6.44
CA LEU A 64 -4.17 6.81 6.68
C LEU A 64 -4.14 8.00 7.65
N PRO A 65 -4.56 9.19 7.21
CA PRO A 65 -4.78 10.34 8.08
C PRO A 65 -5.83 10.07 9.16
N LYS A 66 -5.75 10.79 10.29
CA LYS A 66 -6.65 10.61 11.45
C LYS A 66 -8.13 10.90 11.16
N ASP A 67 -8.36 11.94 10.38
CA ASP A 67 -9.65 12.53 10.08
C ASP A 67 -9.87 12.30 8.60
N LEU A 68 -10.49 11.18 8.21
CA LEU A 68 -10.82 10.86 6.82
C LEU A 68 -12.27 11.22 6.54
N ALA A 69 -12.48 12.03 5.50
CA ALA A 69 -13.80 12.41 5.01
C ALA A 69 -13.83 12.41 3.48
N VAL A 70 -15.03 12.30 2.90
CA VAL A 70 -15.24 12.38 1.44
C VAL A 70 -14.65 13.69 0.88
N GLY A 71 -13.92 13.59 -0.23
CA GLY A 71 -13.22 14.69 -0.89
C GLY A 71 -11.78 14.92 -0.39
N GLN A 72 -11.38 14.29 0.71
CA GLN A 72 -10.04 14.46 1.26
C GLN A 72 -8.99 13.77 0.40
N LYS A 73 -7.85 14.44 0.25
CA LYS A 73 -6.70 13.96 -0.52
C LYS A 73 -5.44 14.00 0.31
N TRP A 74 -4.59 13.00 0.13
CA TRP A 74 -3.26 12.97 0.74
C TRP A 74 -2.27 12.21 -0.14
N LEU A 75 -1.00 12.41 0.17
CA LEU A 75 0.12 11.77 -0.50
C LEU A 75 0.91 10.95 0.49
N VAL A 76 1.27 9.73 0.10
CA VAL A 76 2.33 8.96 0.74
C VAL A 76 3.44 8.74 -0.27
N SER A 77 4.68 8.93 0.15
CA SER A 77 5.84 8.65 -0.70
C SER A 77 6.80 7.68 -0.02
N TYR A 78 7.33 6.77 -0.82
CA TYR A 78 8.31 5.78 -0.44
C TYR A 78 9.53 5.93 -1.33
N ASP A 79 10.71 6.04 -0.72
CA ASP A 79 11.97 5.81 -1.42
C ASP A 79 12.41 4.38 -1.10
N THR A 80 12.67 3.60 -2.14
CA THR A 80 13.03 2.18 -2.03
C THR A 80 14.28 1.89 -2.85
N THR A 81 15.07 0.91 -2.43
CA THR A 81 16.22 0.41 -3.17
C THR A 81 16.04 -1.09 -3.40
N ALA A 82 15.91 -1.50 -4.66
CA ALA A 82 15.93 -2.90 -5.05
C ALA A 82 17.38 -3.33 -5.31
N ILE A 83 17.82 -4.39 -4.64
CA ILE A 83 19.15 -4.96 -4.84
C ILE A 83 18.99 -6.23 -5.67
N PHE A 84 19.45 -6.21 -6.91
CA PHE A 84 19.52 -7.41 -7.75
C PHE A 84 20.87 -8.07 -7.54
N GLY A 85 20.87 -9.29 -7.01
CA GLY A 85 22.07 -10.11 -6.96
C GLY A 85 22.42 -10.62 -8.36
N GLY A 86 23.60 -10.29 -8.88
CA GLY A 86 24.14 -10.85 -10.11
C GLY A 86 25.34 -11.76 -9.81
N THR A 87 25.38 -12.96 -10.39
CA THR A 87 26.48 -13.94 -10.26
C THR A 87 27.49 -13.83 -11.41
N GLY A 88 28.04 -12.64 -11.65
CA GLY A 88 28.99 -12.42 -12.75
C GLY A 88 30.12 -11.44 -12.40
N PRO A 89 31.29 -11.50 -13.08
CA PRO A 89 32.45 -10.67 -12.78
C PRO A 89 32.26 -9.17 -13.10
N SER A 90 31.16 -8.80 -13.77
CA SER A 90 30.71 -7.41 -13.98
C SER A 90 29.53 -7.02 -13.09
N ALA A 91 29.22 -7.81 -12.04
CA ALA A 91 28.13 -7.52 -11.11
C ALA A 91 28.51 -6.35 -10.19
N ALA A 92 28.55 -5.14 -10.75
CA ALA A 92 28.30 -3.97 -9.95
C ALA A 92 26.88 -4.14 -9.40
N THR A 93 26.78 -4.32 -8.08
CA THR A 93 25.55 -4.38 -7.29
C THR A 93 24.89 -3.00 -7.29
N ALA A 94 24.49 -2.53 -8.47
CA ALA A 94 23.93 -1.21 -8.63
C ALA A 94 22.43 -1.35 -8.37
N GLY A 95 22.02 -1.03 -7.15
CA GLY A 95 20.62 -1.09 -6.75
C GLY A 95 19.78 -0.14 -7.60
N ILE A 96 18.59 -0.57 -8.00
CA ILE A 96 17.61 0.31 -8.62
C ILE A 96 16.96 1.09 -7.49
N ILE A 97 17.19 2.41 -7.47
CA ILE A 97 16.46 3.29 -6.55
C ILE A 97 15.12 3.59 -7.19
N SER A 98 14.03 3.38 -6.46
CA SER A 98 12.67 3.67 -6.91
C SER A 98 12.01 4.63 -5.95
N ARG A 99 11.44 5.71 -6.48
CA ARG A 99 10.53 6.59 -5.76
C ARG A 99 9.11 6.24 -6.14
N ILE A 100 8.29 6.00 -5.13
CA ILE A 100 6.89 5.61 -5.28
C ILE A 100 6.04 6.66 -4.60
N GLN A 101 5.09 7.21 -5.35
CA GLN A 101 4.14 8.21 -4.87
C GLN A 101 2.74 7.64 -4.97
N ILE A 102 2.05 7.55 -3.83
CA ILE A 102 0.67 7.10 -3.75
C ILE A 102 -0.20 8.31 -3.43
N LYS A 103 -0.99 8.73 -4.43
CA LYS A 103 -2.03 9.74 -4.26
C LYS A 103 -3.32 9.05 -3.87
N ASN A 104 -3.90 9.48 -2.76
CA ASN A 104 -5.15 8.95 -2.25
C ASN A 104 -6.22 10.03 -2.27
N GLU A 105 -7.45 9.62 -2.56
CA GLU A 105 -8.63 10.47 -2.50
C GLU A 105 -9.82 9.67 -1.98
N VAL A 106 -10.47 10.15 -0.91
CA VAL A 106 -11.77 9.58 -0.50
C VAL A 106 -12.82 10.03 -1.51
N ILE A 107 -13.34 9.11 -2.31
CA ILE A 107 -14.31 9.42 -3.36
C ILE A 107 -15.75 9.16 -2.94
N GLY A 108 -15.96 8.47 -1.81
CA GLY A 108 -17.29 8.21 -1.30
C GLY A 108 -17.29 7.40 -0.01
N GLN A 109 -18.49 7.21 0.52
CA GLN A 109 -18.80 6.35 1.66
C GLN A 109 -19.98 5.47 1.26
N GLU A 110 -19.84 4.16 1.39
CA GLU A 110 -20.86 3.22 0.97
C GLU A 110 -20.89 1.98 1.86
N GLN A 111 -22.04 1.31 1.89
CA GLN A 111 -22.15 0.01 2.51
C GLN A 111 -21.61 -1.03 1.54
N ILE A 112 -20.58 -1.76 1.97
CA ILE A 112 -19.98 -2.84 1.20
C ILE A 112 -20.22 -4.18 1.88
N LYS A 113 -20.67 -5.16 1.09
CA LYS A 113 -20.79 -6.55 1.53
C LYS A 113 -19.57 -7.31 1.06
N VAL A 114 -18.86 -7.91 2.00
CA VAL A 114 -17.75 -8.84 1.77
C VAL A 114 -18.02 -10.16 2.48
N MET A 115 -17.20 -11.18 2.26
CA MET A 115 -17.34 -12.47 2.94
C MET A 115 -17.31 -12.36 4.48
N ALA A 116 -16.49 -11.46 5.03
CA ALA A 116 -16.44 -11.21 6.47
C ALA A 116 -17.73 -10.55 7.05
N GLY A 117 -18.60 -10.01 6.19
CA GLY A 117 -19.83 -9.32 6.59
C GLY A 117 -20.10 -8.05 5.80
N SER A 118 -21.07 -7.26 6.27
CA SER A 118 -21.37 -5.95 5.70
C SER A 118 -20.75 -4.84 6.55
N TYR A 119 -20.08 -3.90 5.90
CA TYR A 119 -19.41 -2.78 6.57
C TYR A 119 -19.77 -1.46 5.91
N GLU A 120 -19.88 -0.40 6.72
CA GLU A 120 -19.84 0.96 6.21
C GLU A 120 -18.36 1.35 5.98
N ALA A 121 -18.01 1.63 4.74
CA ALA A 121 -16.61 1.84 4.34
C ALA A 121 -16.43 3.10 3.51
N LEU A 122 -15.28 3.76 3.71
CA LEU A 122 -14.82 4.81 2.81
C LEU A 122 -14.21 4.17 1.57
N ARG A 123 -14.69 4.57 0.40
CA ARG A 123 -14.09 4.21 -0.88
C ARG A 123 -13.00 5.23 -1.22
N ILE A 124 -11.78 4.74 -1.32
CA ILE A 124 -10.58 5.53 -1.61
C ILE A 124 -10.09 5.17 -3.00
N ARG A 125 -9.97 6.18 -3.87
CA ARG A 125 -9.25 6.06 -5.14
C ARG A 125 -7.77 6.21 -4.85
N VAL A 126 -6.99 5.23 -5.30
CA VAL A 126 -5.55 5.18 -5.13
C VAL A 126 -4.89 5.29 -6.49
N THR A 127 -3.92 6.19 -6.63
CA THR A 127 -3.08 6.32 -7.83
C THR A 127 -1.63 6.20 -7.43
N THR A 128 -0.97 5.14 -7.88
CA THR A 128 0.44 4.87 -7.63
C THR A 128 1.26 5.32 -8.82
N ILE A 129 2.31 6.11 -8.57
CA ILE A 129 3.24 6.58 -9.59
C ILE A 129 4.64 6.12 -9.15
N SER A 130 5.30 5.32 -9.97
CA SER A 130 6.67 4.88 -9.74
C SER A 130 7.66 5.58 -10.68
N ALA A 131 8.83 5.91 -10.14
CA ALA A 131 9.97 6.39 -10.91
C ALA A 131 11.23 5.63 -10.48
N GLU A 132 11.90 5.02 -11.44
CA GLU A 132 13.15 4.28 -11.25
C GLU A 132 14.35 5.12 -11.68
N PHE A 133 15.37 5.14 -10.85
CA PHE A 133 16.63 5.83 -11.07
C PHE A 133 17.69 4.77 -11.32
N LEU A 134 18.05 4.62 -12.60
CA LEU A 134 19.04 3.64 -13.04
C LEU A 134 20.44 4.27 -13.04
N PRO A 135 21.47 3.55 -12.58
CA PRO A 135 22.85 3.99 -12.66
C PRO A 135 23.22 4.38 -14.10
N GLY A 136 23.81 5.57 -14.27
CA GLY A 136 24.23 6.07 -15.58
C GLY A 136 23.12 6.69 -16.43
N ILE A 137 21.87 6.73 -15.96
CA ILE A 137 20.75 7.41 -16.63
C ILE A 137 20.35 8.64 -15.83
N SER A 138 20.39 9.82 -16.46
CA SER A 138 20.09 11.11 -15.81
C SER A 138 18.60 11.41 -15.67
N VAL A 139 17.75 10.80 -16.51
CA VAL A 139 16.30 10.96 -16.47
C VAL A 139 15.67 9.72 -15.83
N PRO A 140 14.88 9.86 -14.76
CA PRO A 140 14.23 8.72 -14.14
C PRO A 140 13.25 8.08 -15.11
N ARG A 141 13.28 6.75 -15.19
CA ARG A 141 12.28 5.99 -15.94
C ARG A 141 11.00 5.99 -15.13
N LYS A 142 9.95 6.66 -15.62
CA LYS A 142 8.60 6.46 -15.08
C LYS A 142 8.16 5.08 -15.51
N THR A 143 7.95 4.19 -14.55
CA THR A 143 7.65 2.80 -14.86
C THR A 143 6.17 2.55 -14.93
N ASP A 144 5.36 2.99 -13.97
CA ASP A 144 3.93 2.70 -13.99
C ASP A 144 3.08 3.77 -13.30
N THR A 145 1.88 3.98 -13.84
CA THR A 145 0.78 4.64 -13.13
C THR A 145 -0.36 3.64 -12.97
N GLY A 146 -0.55 3.13 -11.76
CA GLY A 146 -1.65 2.22 -11.44
C GLY A 146 -2.79 2.96 -10.75
N VAL A 147 -4.03 2.75 -11.20
CA VAL A 147 -5.24 3.23 -10.50
C VAL A 147 -5.99 2.04 -9.95
N TYR A 148 -6.39 2.11 -8.69
CA TYR A 148 -7.21 1.09 -8.04
C TYR A 148 -8.04 1.70 -6.91
N TYR A 149 -8.95 0.91 -6.36
CA TYR A 149 -9.85 1.32 -5.30
C TYR A 149 -9.64 0.48 -4.05
N GLN A 150 -9.72 1.14 -2.89
CA GLN A 150 -9.68 0.50 -1.58
C GLN A 150 -10.92 0.88 -0.77
N TRP A 151 -11.44 -0.07 -0.01
CA TRP A 151 -12.53 0.14 0.94
C TRP A 151 -12.00 -0.03 2.34
N TRP A 152 -12.10 1.03 3.13
CA TRP A 152 -11.63 1.05 4.52
C TRP A 152 -12.80 1.24 5.47
N ALA A 153 -13.04 0.27 6.32
CA ALA A 153 -14.05 0.31 7.36
C ALA A 153 -13.44 0.67 8.71
N LYS A 154 -14.09 1.57 9.45
CA LYS A 154 -13.62 2.00 10.77
C LYS A 154 -13.60 0.82 11.75
N GLY A 155 -12.51 0.68 12.51
CA GLY A 155 -12.33 -0.42 13.48
C GLY A 155 -11.95 -1.77 12.86
N VAL A 156 -12.04 -1.91 11.54
CA VAL A 156 -11.74 -3.16 10.82
C VAL A 156 -10.49 -3.02 9.96
N GLY A 157 -10.33 -1.89 9.25
CA GLY A 157 -9.24 -1.65 8.32
C GLY A 157 -9.68 -1.85 6.86
N LEU A 158 -8.76 -2.30 6.02
CA LEU A 158 -9.03 -2.59 4.60
C LEU A 158 -9.95 -3.81 4.50
N VAL A 159 -11.13 -3.63 3.89
CA VAL A 159 -12.12 -4.71 3.71
C VAL A 159 -12.22 -5.20 2.27
N ARG A 160 -11.86 -4.37 1.30
CA ARG A 160 -11.78 -4.75 -0.12
C ARG A 160 -10.75 -3.91 -0.85
N GLN A 161 -10.14 -4.48 -1.88
CA GLN A 161 -9.40 -3.76 -2.91
C GLN A 161 -9.83 -4.27 -4.29
N ALA A 162 -9.94 -3.37 -5.25
CA ALA A 162 -10.28 -3.71 -6.64
C ALA A 162 -9.43 -2.87 -7.61
N ASP A 163 -9.16 -3.40 -8.81
CA ASP A 163 -8.48 -2.64 -9.86
C ASP A 163 -9.39 -1.53 -10.46
N GLU A 164 -8.89 -0.81 -11.46
CA GLU A 164 -9.66 0.26 -12.13
C GLU A 164 -10.96 -0.23 -12.81
N ASN A 165 -11.07 -1.53 -13.11
CA ASN A 165 -12.26 -2.15 -13.71
C ASN A 165 -13.20 -2.76 -12.65
N ASP A 166 -13.02 -2.41 -11.37
CA ASP A 166 -13.73 -2.96 -10.22
C ASP A 166 -13.56 -4.48 -10.03
N LYS A 167 -12.55 -5.09 -10.66
CA LYS A 167 -12.23 -6.50 -10.41
C LYS A 167 -11.60 -6.62 -9.03
N THR A 168 -12.23 -7.36 -8.14
CA THR A 168 -11.73 -7.58 -6.78
C THR A 168 -10.37 -8.26 -6.80
N VAL A 169 -9.40 -7.61 -6.15
CA VAL A 169 -8.01 -8.07 -5.94
C VAL A 169 -7.81 -8.55 -4.50
N PHE A 170 -8.56 -8.00 -3.56
CA PHE A 170 -8.58 -8.43 -2.16
C PHE A 170 -9.97 -8.24 -1.57
N GLU A 171 -10.34 -9.15 -0.66
CA GLU A 171 -11.56 -9.09 0.10
C GLU A 171 -11.36 -9.72 1.48
N ALA A 172 -11.83 -9.05 2.54
CA ALA A 172 -11.78 -9.57 3.89
C ALA A 172 -12.74 -10.74 4.07
N MET A 173 -12.25 -11.84 4.66
CA MET A 173 -13.02 -13.08 4.82
C MET A 173 -13.45 -13.39 6.25
N GLU A 174 -12.75 -12.84 7.24
CA GLU A 174 -13.07 -13.04 8.66
C GLU A 174 -13.08 -11.67 9.36
N ALA A 175 -14.06 -11.47 10.23
CA ALA A 175 -14.06 -10.34 11.14
C ALA A 175 -13.01 -10.58 12.23
N ARG A 176 -12.15 -9.59 12.48
CA ARG A 176 -11.23 -9.60 13.62
C ARG A 176 -11.88 -9.04 14.86
#